data_AF-A0A1H3JS45-F1
#
_entry.id   AF-A0A1H3JS45-F1
#
_cell.length_a   1.000
_cell.length_b   1.000
_cell.length_c   1.000
_cell.angle_alpha   90.00
_cell.angle_beta   90.00
_cell.angle_gamma   90.00
#
_symmetry.space_group_name_H-M   'P 1'
#
loop_
_entity.id
_entity.type
_entity.pdbx_description
1 polymer ?
#
loop_
_entity_poly.entity_id
_entity_poly.type
_entity_poly.pdbx_seq_one_letter_code
_entity_poly.pdbx_strand_id
1 'polypeptide(L)'
;MKFNLHGARGKIRAYRDDDHIRKLAKAEGCLIPMETALARMDGRMSTFVTYRRIFLVHAMEGDSGYSAWQCDNVLDMPLLLLALAPIIGPIDRVSIGRNDRDPSATGTRH
;
A
#
# COMPACT_ATOMS: atom_id res chain seq x y z
N MET A 1 -3.87 -7.60 -22.29
CA MET A 1 -5.12 -6.86 -21.99
C MET A 1 -4.77 -5.46 -21.48
N LYS A 2 -5.35 -4.40 -22.05
CA LYS A 2 -5.21 -3.02 -21.55
C LYS A 2 -6.51 -2.63 -20.86
N PHE A 3 -6.49 -2.48 -19.53
CA PHE A 3 -7.62 -1.94 -18.79
C PHE A 3 -7.60 -0.41 -18.90
N ASN A 4 -8.46 0.15 -19.74
CA ASN A 4 -8.68 1.58 -19.83
C ASN A 4 -9.86 1.97 -18.92
N LEU A 5 -9.55 2.34 -17.67
CA LEU A 5 -10.50 2.98 -16.76
C LEU A 5 -10.73 4.44 -17.19
N HIS A 6 -11.57 4.66 -18.20
CA HIS A 6 -12.07 6.00 -18.55
C HIS A 6 -13.15 6.42 -17.54
N GLY A 7 -12.74 7.15 -16.50
CA GLY A 7 -13.67 7.73 -15.52
C GLY A 7 -13.00 8.45 -14.35
N ALA A 8 -11.76 8.09 -14.03
CA ALA A 8 -10.97 8.69 -12.96
C ALA A 8 -9.89 9.60 -13.55
N ARG A 9 -10.01 10.92 -13.40
CA ARG A 9 -8.98 11.90 -13.78
C ARG A 9 -7.85 11.96 -12.72
N GLY A 10 -7.27 10.82 -12.38
CA GLY A 10 -6.07 10.73 -11.56
C GLY A 10 -5.07 9.75 -12.17
N LYS A 11 -3.81 10.15 -12.28
CA LYS A 11 -2.75 9.27 -12.80
C LYS A 11 -2.37 8.28 -11.70
N ILE A 12 -2.59 6.99 -11.94
CA ILE A 12 -2.05 5.93 -11.09
C ILE A 12 -0.59 5.69 -11.51
N ARG A 13 0.32 5.71 -10.54
CA ARG A 13 1.75 5.46 -10.74
C ARG A 13 2.13 4.13 -10.11
N ALA A 14 2.92 3.32 -10.80
CA ALA A 14 3.46 2.06 -10.30
C ALA A 14 4.98 2.17 -10.11
N TYR A 15 5.49 1.55 -9.05
CA TYR A 15 6.89 1.52 -8.66
C TYR A 15 7.35 0.07 -8.46
N ARG A 16 8.57 -0.23 -8.91
CA ARG A 16 9.23 -1.53 -8.76
C ARG A 16 10.66 -1.44 -8.23
N ASP A 17 11.15 -0.22 -7.99
CA ASP A 17 12.48 0.00 -7.42
C ASP A 17 12.36 -0.08 -5.89
N ASP A 18 12.96 -1.11 -5.30
CA ASP A 18 12.82 -1.41 -3.87
C ASP A 18 13.32 -0.27 -2.97
N ASP A 19 14.44 0.37 -3.32
CA ASP A 19 14.97 1.49 -2.56
C ASP A 19 14.03 2.70 -2.56
N HIS A 20 13.42 2.99 -3.70
CA HIS A 20 12.38 4.01 -3.81
C HIS A 20 11.15 3.63 -2.99
N ILE A 21 10.69 2.38 -3.07
CA ILE A 21 9.50 1.91 -2.35
C ILE A 21 9.73 1.96 -0.84
N ARG A 22 10.91 1.57 -0.35
CA ARG A 22 11.27 1.67 1.07
C ARG A 22 11.26 3.13 1.57
N LYS A 23 11.75 4.08 0.75
CA LYS A 23 11.66 5.51 1.07
C LYS A 23 10.20 5.99 1.18
N LEU A 24 9.34 5.55 0.26
CA LEU A 24 7.90 5.86 0.31
C LEU A 24 7.22 5.23 1.54
N ALA A 25 7.51 3.96 1.82
CA ALA A 25 6.96 3.24 2.98
C ALA A 25 7.41 3.87 4.31
N LYS A 26 8.65 4.37 4.38
CA LYS A 26 9.15 5.09 5.55
C LYS A 26 8.37 6.38 5.80
N ALA A 27 8.10 7.15 4.74
CA ALA A 27 7.32 8.38 4.83
C ALA A 27 5.87 8.12 5.30
N GLU A 28 5.32 6.95 4.98
CA GLU A 28 3.96 6.54 5.37
C GLU A 28 3.91 5.77 6.71
N GLY A 29 5.06 5.53 7.36
CA GLY A 29 5.13 4.82 8.64
C GLY A 29 4.87 3.30 8.55
N CYS A 30 4.96 2.70 7.36
CA CYS A 30 4.76 1.27 7.14
C CYS A 30 6.03 0.49 6.78
N LEU A 31 7.22 1.12 6.75
CA LEU A 31 8.47 0.43 6.39
C LEU A 31 8.78 -0.77 7.29
N ILE A 32 8.80 -0.58 8.62
CA ILE A 32 9.16 -1.63 9.57
C ILE A 32 8.28 -2.88 9.40
N PRO A 33 6.93 -2.79 9.40
CA PRO A 33 6.10 -3.97 9.21
C PRO A 33 6.23 -4.58 7.82
N MET A 34 6.57 -3.80 6.77
CA MET A 34 6.88 -4.35 5.44
C MET A 34 8.19 -5.15 5.44
N GLU A 35 9.24 -4.65 6.09
CA GLU A 35 10.51 -5.38 6.25
C GLU A 35 10.31 -6.65 7.08
N THR A 36 9.50 -6.60 8.14
CA THR A 36 9.12 -7.81 8.90
C THR A 36 8.30 -8.80 8.08
N ALA A 37 7.44 -8.34 7.17
CA ALA A 37 6.71 -9.23 6.26
C ALA A 37 7.65 -9.90 5.26
N LEU A 38 8.58 -9.15 4.65
CA LEU A 38 9.55 -9.70 3.71
C LEU A 38 10.45 -10.74 4.39
N ALA A 39 10.95 -10.43 5.58
CA ALA A 39 11.87 -11.29 6.32
C ALA A 39 11.26 -12.64 6.74
N ARG A 40 9.93 -12.77 6.77
CA ARG A 40 9.27 -14.04 7.10
C ARG A 40 9.46 -15.10 6.01
N MET A 41 9.60 -14.70 4.74
CA MET A 41 9.75 -15.60 3.60
C MET A 41 8.73 -16.76 3.63
N ASP A 42 7.50 -16.49 4.06
CA ASP A 42 6.46 -17.49 4.30
C ASP A 42 5.64 -17.84 3.04
N GLY A 43 6.10 -17.37 1.88
CA GLY A 43 5.43 -17.55 0.61
C GLY A 43 4.16 -16.72 0.46
N ARG A 44 3.87 -15.79 1.38
CA ARG A 44 2.66 -14.97 1.35
C ARG A 44 2.95 -13.60 0.77
N MET A 45 1.95 -13.05 0.08
CA MET A 45 1.96 -11.64 -0.29
C MET A 45 1.30 -10.83 0.81
N SER A 46 2.05 -9.87 1.36
CA SER A 46 1.52 -8.93 2.34
C SER A 46 1.13 -7.62 1.72
N THR A 47 -0.08 -7.15 2.03
CA THR A 47 -0.62 -5.91 1.45
C THR A 47 -0.79 -4.83 2.52
N PHE A 48 -0.20 -3.66 2.26
CA PHE A 48 -0.30 -2.48 3.10
C PHE A 48 -0.97 -1.35 2.31
N VAL A 49 -2.16 -0.95 2.75
CA VAL A 49 -2.91 0.14 2.11
C VAL A 49 -2.76 1.41 2.92
N THR A 50 -2.38 2.50 2.28
CA THR A 50 -2.37 3.85 2.86
C THR A 50 -3.33 4.80 2.16
N TYR A 51 -3.41 6.05 2.60
CA TYR A 51 -4.35 7.04 2.06
C TYR A 51 -4.24 7.22 0.53
N ARG A 52 -3.02 7.14 -0.03
CA ARG A 52 -2.77 7.30 -1.47
C ARG A 52 -1.94 6.19 -2.09
N ARG A 53 -1.55 5.17 -1.32
CA ARG A 53 -0.65 4.13 -1.82
C ARG A 53 -1.09 2.73 -1.41
N ILE A 54 -0.74 1.77 -2.24
CA ILE A 54 -0.82 0.35 -1.91
C ILE A 54 0.58 -0.21 -2.08
N PHE A 55 1.08 -0.87 -1.05
CA PHE A 55 2.34 -1.60 -1.07
C PHE A 55 2.04 -3.09 -1.03
N LEU A 56 2.68 -3.85 -1.90
CA LEU A 56 2.75 -5.30 -1.86
C LEU A 56 4.16 -5.71 -1.51
N VAL A 57 4.26 -6.65 -0.58
CA VAL A 57 5.49 -7.32 -0.20
C VAL A 57 5.42 -8.73 -0.74
N HIS A 58 6.37 -9.08 -1.60
CA HIS A 58 6.49 -10.41 -2.15
C HIS A 58 7.51 -11.17 -1.29
N ALA A 59 7.06 -12.14 -0.50
CA ALA A 59 7.91 -12.93 0.40
C ALA A 59 8.04 -14.38 -0.10
N MET A 60 8.24 -14.55 -1.41
CA MET A 60 8.39 -15.83 -2.10
C MET A 60 9.82 -16.03 -2.59
N GLU A 61 10.30 -17.27 -2.56
CA GLU A 61 11.61 -17.62 -3.11
C GLU A 61 11.65 -17.35 -4.62
N GLY A 62 12.66 -16.60 -5.08
CA GLY A 62 12.79 -16.20 -6.48
C GLY A 62 11.97 -14.97 -6.90
N ASP A 63 11.08 -14.46 -6.06
CA ASP A 63 10.29 -13.23 -6.28
C ASP A 63 10.16 -12.45 -4.96
N SER A 64 11.29 -12.15 -4.34
CA SER A 64 11.34 -11.39 -3.08
C SER A 64 11.54 -9.91 -3.35
N GLY A 65 10.69 -9.05 -2.80
CA GLY A 65 10.84 -7.60 -2.95
C GLY A 65 9.56 -6.83 -2.71
N TYR A 66 9.45 -5.65 -3.33
CA TYR A 66 8.30 -4.77 -3.16
C TYR A 66 7.66 -4.36 -4.48
N SER A 67 6.37 -4.01 -4.41
CA SER A 67 5.69 -3.28 -5.47
C SER A 67 4.80 -2.23 -4.84
N ALA A 68 4.74 -1.05 -5.45
CA ALA A 68 3.88 0.01 -4.94
C ALA A 68 3.07 0.67 -6.05
N TRP A 69 1.85 1.06 -5.70
CA TRP A 69 0.97 1.86 -6.54
C TRP A 69 0.60 3.13 -5.78
N GLN A 70 0.58 4.26 -6.47
CA GLN A 70 0.16 5.54 -5.92
C GLN A 70 -0.96 6.13 -6.76
N CYS A 71 -2.03 6.53 -6.10
CA CYS A 71 -3.09 7.33 -6.69
C CYS A 71 -2.82 8.82 -6.45
N ASP A 72 -2.89 9.62 -7.51
CA ASP A 72 -2.85 11.09 -7.39
C ASP A 72 -4.16 11.64 -6.82
N ASN A 73 -5.28 10.99 -7.13
CA ASN A 73 -6.59 11.25 -6.55
C ASN A 73 -7.01 10.08 -5.64
N VAL A 74 -7.33 10.39 -4.38
CA VAL A 74 -7.70 9.40 -3.36
C VAL A 74 -8.96 8.63 -3.72
N LEU A 75 -9.87 9.28 -4.47
CA LEU A 75 -11.11 8.64 -4.94
C LEU A 75 -10.85 7.48 -5.92
N ASP A 76 -9.62 7.36 -6.44
CA ASP A 76 -9.23 6.27 -7.33
C ASP A 76 -8.72 5.04 -6.54
N MET A 77 -8.48 5.16 -5.24
CA MET A 77 -8.01 4.06 -4.39
C MET A 77 -8.95 2.83 -4.39
N PRO A 78 -10.29 2.97 -4.32
CA PRO A 78 -11.19 1.83 -4.44
C PRO A 78 -11.06 1.12 -5.80
N LEU A 79 -10.90 1.87 -6.90
CA LEU A 79 -10.71 1.30 -8.24
C LEU A 79 -9.37 0.57 -8.33
N LEU A 80 -8.31 1.14 -7.75
CA LEU A 80 -7.01 0.49 -7.67
C LEU A 80 -7.08 -0.80 -6.84
N LEU A 81 -7.75 -0.79 -5.70
CA LEU A 81 -7.97 -2.00 -4.89
C LEU A 81 -8.71 -3.09 -5.67
N LEU A 82 -9.77 -2.72 -6.39
CA LEU A 82 -10.52 -3.65 -7.25
C LEU A 82 -9.65 -4.21 -8.37
N ALA A 83 -8.83 -3.36 -9.01
CA ALA A 83 -7.93 -3.80 -10.08
C ALA A 83 -6.82 -4.74 -9.59
N LEU A 84 -6.37 -4.55 -8.35
CA LEU A 84 -5.33 -5.36 -7.73
C LEU A 84 -5.88 -6.57 -6.96
N ALA A 85 -7.20 -6.68 -6.74
CA ALA A 85 -7.82 -7.77 -6.00
C ALA A 85 -7.43 -9.20 -6.45
N PRO A 86 -7.16 -9.49 -7.74
CA PRO A 86 -6.68 -10.82 -8.15
C PRO A 86 -5.24 -11.14 -7.73
N ILE A 87 -4.46 -10.12 -7.35
CA ILE A 87 -3.02 -10.21 -7.05
C ILE A 87 -2.79 -9.98 -5.54
N ILE A 88 -3.56 -9.09 -4.94
CA ILE A 88 -3.55 -8.80 -3.51
C ILE A 88 -4.01 -10.04 -2.74
N GLY A 89 -3.09 -10.66 -2.01
CA GLY A 89 -3.41 -11.62 -0.95
C GLY A 89 -4.23 -10.96 0.19
N PRO A 90 -4.43 -11.65 1.32
CA PRO A 90 -5.11 -11.03 2.46
C PRO A 90 -4.49 -9.66 2.83
N ILE A 91 -5.33 -8.66 3.10
CA ILE A 91 -4.87 -7.33 3.51
C ILE A 91 -4.40 -7.41 4.95
N ASP A 92 -3.08 -7.43 5.17
CA ASP A 92 -2.49 -7.49 6.50
C ASP A 92 -2.68 -6.19 7.28
N ARG A 93 -2.68 -5.05 6.59
CA ARG A 93 -2.83 -3.75 7.26
C ARG A 93 -3.41 -2.66 6.36
N VAL A 94 -4.33 -1.89 6.94
CA VAL A 94 -4.81 -0.62 6.38
C VAL A 94 -4.39 0.50 7.33
N SER A 95 -3.77 1.54 6.80
CA SER A 95 -3.34 2.72 7.55
C SER A 95 -3.84 3.97 6.87
N ILE A 96 -4.87 4.61 7.42
CA ILE A 96 -5.30 5.93 6.94
C ILE A 96 -4.23 6.93 7.42
N GLY A 97 -3.54 7.59 6.50
CA GLY A 97 -2.45 8.51 6.83
C GLY A 97 -2.92 9.59 7.80
N ARG A 98 -2.06 9.94 8.77
CA ARG A 98 -2.22 11.10 9.66
C ARG A 98 -2.15 12.39 8.82
N ASN A 99 -3.26 12.81 8.24
CA ASN A 99 -3.48 14.21 7.87
C ASN A 99 -4.96 14.62 7.86
N ASP A 100 -5.88 13.71 8.17
CA ASP A 100 -7.22 14.08 8.62
C ASP A 100 -7.26 13.96 10.14
N ARG A 101 -7.28 15.13 10.80
CA ARG A 101 -7.75 15.39 12.18
C ARG A 101 -7.98 14.15 13.03
N ASP A 102 -7.19 13.96 14.08
CA ASP A 102 -7.74 13.41 15.32
C ASP A 102 -8.70 14.48 15.89
N PRO A 103 -10.03 14.25 15.97
CA PRO A 103 -10.86 15.01 16.90
C PRO A 103 -10.75 14.40 18.32
N SER A 104 -10.08 13.26 18.49
CA SER A 104 -9.96 12.52 19.76
C SER A 104 -8.68 12.82 20.54
N ALA A 105 -7.86 13.80 20.11
CA ALA A 105 -6.74 14.32 20.91
C ALA A 105 -7.19 15.17 22.12
N THR A 106 -8.48 15.15 22.48
CA THR A 106 -9.04 15.78 23.68
C THR A 106 -9.90 14.79 24.47
N GLY A 107 -9.31 14.22 25.53
CA GLY A 107 -9.99 13.44 26.58
C GLY A 107 -10.28 11.99 26.19
N THR A 108 -9.89 10.96 26.93
CA THR A 108 -10.07 10.79 28.38
C THR A 108 -9.01 9.85 28.94
N ARG A 109 -8.51 10.18 30.13
CA ARG A 109 -8.01 9.17 31.08
C ARG A 109 -9.21 8.34 31.54
N HIS A 110 -9.11 7.02 31.46
CA HIS A 110 -9.77 6.10 32.38
C HIS A 110 -8.79 4.98 32.71
#